data_AF-A0A7L7IT62-F1
#
_entry.id   AF-A0A7L7IT62-F1
#
_cell.length_a   1.000
_cell.length_b   1.000
_cell.length_c   1.000
_cell.angle_alpha   90.00
_cell.angle_beta   90.00
_cell.angle_gamma   90.00
#
_symmetry.space_group_name_H-M   'P 1'
#
loop_
_entity.id
_entity.type
_entity.pdbx_description
1 polymer ?
#
loop_
_entity_poly.entity_id
_entity_poly.type
_entity_poly.pdbx_seq_one_letter_code
_entity_poly.pdbx_strand_id
1 'polypeptide(L)'
;MNDKRTVSMIDLALQKHDTPVGPLFVAVRHGRIKKCFTRDTAIRYLAFFMTTEAFERSGFPQRHPPIRIDRDDREVWRDGETKAEYLAAHQRCVRRLRRILARKRAMEKWCEKWDAMHDRFVKEVDALQAIKPEGVH
;
A
#
# COMPACT_ATOMS: atom_id res chain seq x y z
N MET A 1 -17.16 2.94 -3.10
CA MET A 1 -17.09 2.23 -4.40
C MET A 1 -15.72 2.56 -4.99
N ASN A 2 -14.82 1.59 -5.17
CA ASN A 2 -13.47 1.90 -5.66
C ASN A 2 -13.56 2.26 -7.14
N ASP A 3 -13.09 3.46 -7.51
CA ASP A 3 -12.97 3.84 -8.91
C ASP A 3 -11.98 2.88 -9.59
N LYS A 4 -12.47 2.10 -10.57
CA LYS A 4 -11.67 1.12 -11.32
C LYS A 4 -10.45 1.76 -12.00
N ARG A 5 -10.48 3.08 -12.27
CA ARG A 5 -9.37 3.85 -12.84
C ARG A 5 -8.14 3.91 -11.92
N THR A 6 -8.30 3.71 -10.61
CA THR A 6 -7.23 3.88 -9.63
C THR A 6 -6.91 2.61 -8.83
N VAL A 7 -7.64 1.51 -9.05
CA VAL A 7 -7.40 0.22 -8.39
C VAL A 7 -6.04 -0.33 -8.80
N SER A 8 -5.23 -0.69 -7.80
CA SER A 8 -3.88 -1.22 -7.98
C SER A 8 -3.65 -2.46 -7.13
N MET A 9 -2.63 -3.25 -7.46
CA MET A 9 -2.21 -4.40 -6.66
C MET A 9 -1.81 -4.01 -5.22
N ILE A 10 -1.49 -2.74 -4.96
CA ILE A 10 -1.17 -2.25 -3.62
C ILE A 10 -2.43 -2.14 -2.76
N ASP A 11 -3.60 -1.90 -3.35
CA ASP A 11 -4.86 -1.84 -2.60
C ASP A 11 -5.31 -3.22 -2.16
N LEU A 12 -5.08 -4.23 -3.00
CA LEU A 12 -5.26 -5.63 -2.62
C LEU A 12 -4.32 -6.03 -1.49
N ALA A 13 -3.09 -5.49 -1.50
CA ALA A 13 -2.07 -5.79 -0.51
C ALA A 13 -2.20 -4.96 0.79
N LEU A 14 -2.86 -3.81 0.75
CA LEU A 14 -3.06 -2.91 1.88
C LEU A 14 -4.53 -2.53 1.99
N GLN A 15 -5.25 -3.30 2.79
CA GLN A 15 -6.69 -3.17 2.95
C GLN A 15 -7.01 -2.33 4.19
N LYS A 16 -8.11 -1.58 4.12
CA LYS A 16 -8.72 -0.88 5.27
C LYS A 16 -10.11 -1.45 5.48
N HIS A 17 -10.39 -1.86 6.71
CA HIS A 17 -11.70 -2.32 7.17
C HIS A 17 -12.17 -1.38 8.26
N ASP A 18 -13.37 -0.82 8.12
CA ASP A 18 -13.97 -0.01 9.17
C ASP A 18 -14.63 -0.94 10.19
N THR A 19 -14.19 -0.86 11.46
CA THR A 19 -14.71 -1.69 12.56
C THR A 19 -15.31 -0.79 13.65
N PRO A 20 -16.18 -1.31 14.54
CA PRO A 20 -16.81 -0.50 15.59
C PRO A 20 -15.82 0.22 16.52
N VAL A 21 -14.61 -0.33 16.66
CA VAL A 21 -13.52 0.18 17.50
C VAL A 21 -12.50 1.03 16.72
N GLY A 22 -12.77 1.34 15.46
CA GLY A 22 -11.92 2.14 14.58
C GLY A 22 -11.43 1.40 13.33
N PRO A 23 -10.56 2.03 12.52
CA PRO A 23 -10.07 1.44 11.27
C PRO A 23 -9.05 0.33 11.53
N LEU A 24 -9.30 -0.85 10.98
CA LEU A 24 -8.36 -1.97 10.94
C LEU A 24 -7.65 -1.99 9.59
N PHE A 25 -6.32 -1.95 9.61
CA PHE A 25 -5.49 -2.07 8.42
C PHE A 25 -4.94 -3.48 8.30
N VAL A 26 -4.97 -4.06 7.09
CA VAL A 26 -4.46 -5.40 6.85
C VAL A 26 -3.44 -5.36 5.72
N ALA A 27 -2.23 -5.82 6.02
CA ALA A 27 -1.19 -6.07 5.03
C ALA A 27 -1.26 -7.54 4.59
N VAL A 28 -1.38 -7.79 3.29
CA VAL A 28 -1.44 -9.13 2.70
C VAL A 28 -0.52 -9.21 1.50
N ARG A 29 0.51 -10.05 1.56
CA ARG A 29 1.41 -10.28 0.42
C ARG A 29 2.22 -11.57 0.63
N HIS A 30 2.53 -12.28 -0.47
CA HIS A 30 3.41 -13.46 -0.45
C HIS A 30 2.98 -14.52 0.59
N GLY A 31 1.67 -14.78 0.69
CA GLY A 31 1.11 -15.73 1.67
C GLY A 31 1.13 -15.25 3.13
N ARG A 32 1.70 -14.08 3.41
CA ARG A 32 1.76 -13.48 4.76
C ARG A 32 0.64 -12.47 4.96
N ILE A 33 0.05 -12.50 6.16
CA ILE A 33 -1.05 -11.62 6.57
C ILE A 33 -0.71 -10.99 7.91
N LYS A 34 -0.85 -9.66 8.02
CA LYS A 34 -0.76 -8.94 9.31
C LYS A 34 -1.91 -7.96 9.46
N LYS A 35 -2.64 -8.08 10.56
CA LYS A 35 -3.62 -7.10 11.04
C LYS A 35 -2.91 -6.03 11.86
N CYS A 36 -3.22 -4.77 11.61
CA CYS A 36 -2.58 -3.60 12.21
C CYS A 36 -3.62 -2.54 12.54
N PHE A 37 -3.47 -1.90 13.69
CA PHE A 37 -4.36 -0.82 14.13
C PHE A 37 -4.00 0.54 13.52
N THR A 38 -2.84 0.66 12.87
CA THR A 38 -2.42 1.90 12.21
C THR A 38 -1.98 1.65 10.78
N ARG A 39 -2.21 2.65 9.93
CA ARG A 39 -1.80 2.62 8.52
C ARG A 39 -0.28 2.54 8.37
N ASP A 40 0.47 3.27 9.20
CA ASP A 40 1.94 3.27 9.12
C ASP A 40 2.52 1.89 9.41
N THR A 41 2.02 1.23 10.45
CA THR A 41 2.44 -0.13 10.80
C THR A 41 2.10 -1.11 9.67
N ALA A 42 0.90 -1.02 9.09
CA ALA A 42 0.54 -1.86 7.95
C ALA A 42 1.47 -1.66 6.73
N ILE A 43 1.86 -0.41 6.42
CA ILE A 43 2.84 -0.11 5.36
C ILE A 43 4.21 -0.73 5.68
N ARG A 44 4.68 -0.64 6.93
CA ARG A 44 5.95 -1.25 7.35
C ARG A 44 5.91 -2.77 7.22
N TYR A 45 4.83 -3.43 7.64
CA TYR A 45 4.69 -4.87 7.49
C TYR A 45 4.56 -5.30 6.03
N LEU A 46 3.86 -4.53 5.19
CA LEU A 46 3.83 -4.78 3.76
C LEU A 46 5.23 -4.68 3.14
N ALA A 47 5.99 -3.64 3.50
CA ALA A 47 7.37 -3.51 3.07
C ALA A 47 8.22 -4.70 3.53
N PHE A 48 8.05 -5.14 4.78
CA PHE A 48 8.73 -6.31 5.34
C PHE A 48 8.43 -7.57 4.51
N PHE A 49 7.17 -7.86 4.20
CA PHE A 49 6.81 -9.01 3.36
C PHE A 49 7.47 -8.96 1.99
N MET A 50 7.47 -7.80 1.35
CA MET A 50 8.07 -7.62 0.03
C MET A 50 9.60 -7.72 0.06
N THR A 51 10.26 -7.17 1.08
CA THR A 51 11.71 -7.21 1.18
C THR A 51 12.24 -8.57 1.60
N THR A 52 11.55 -9.24 2.52
CA THR A 52 11.90 -10.60 2.92
C THR A 52 11.79 -11.56 1.74
N GLU A 53 10.66 -11.55 1.02
CA GLU A 53 10.50 -12.40 -0.17
C GLU A 53 11.59 -12.15 -1.23
N ALA A 54 11.95 -10.88 -1.46
CA ALA A 54 12.98 -10.53 -2.43
C ALA A 54 14.37 -11.07 -2.02
N PHE A 55 14.72 -10.99 -0.73
CA PHE A 55 15.97 -11.53 -0.20
C PHE A 55 15.99 -13.05 -0.25
N GLU A 56 14.90 -13.71 0.16
CA GLU A 56 14.73 -15.16 0.12
C GLU A 56 14.90 -15.70 -1.31
N ARG A 57 14.23 -15.08 -2.30
CA ARG A 57 14.36 -15.47 -3.70
C ARG A 57 15.74 -15.21 -4.31
N SER A 58 16.46 -14.21 -3.79
CA SER A 58 17.78 -13.84 -4.30
C SER A 58 18.93 -14.58 -3.59
N GLY A 59 18.62 -15.41 -2.58
CA GLY A 59 19.62 -16.07 -1.75
C GLY A 59 20.43 -15.12 -0.86
N PHE A 60 20.00 -13.87 -0.69
CA PHE A 60 20.72 -12.91 0.16
C PHE A 60 20.37 -13.15 1.64
N PRO A 61 21.39 -13.25 2.52
CA PRO A 61 21.14 -13.40 3.95
C PRO A 61 20.53 -12.13 4.53
N GLN A 62 19.40 -12.27 5.25
CA GLN A 62 18.73 -11.15 5.92
C GLN A 62 19.42 -10.77 7.23
N ARG A 63 20.08 -11.73 7.88
CA ARG A 63 20.73 -11.61 9.19
C ARG A 63 22.16 -12.12 9.12
N HIS A 64 22.97 -11.68 10.08
CA HIS A 64 24.23 -12.34 10.38
C HIS A 64 23.97 -13.76 10.92
N PRO A 65 24.96 -14.67 10.81
CA PRO A 65 24.83 -16.00 11.40
C PRO A 65 24.48 -15.95 12.89
N PRO A 66 23.73 -16.93 13.42
CA PRO A 66 23.44 -17.02 14.85
C PRO A 66 24.72 -17.01 15.69
N ILE A 67 24.68 -16.30 16.81
CA ILE A 67 25.80 -16.20 17.74
C ILE A 67 25.46 -17.05 18.97
N ARG A 68 26.40 -17.90 19.38
CA ARG A 68 26.30 -18.68 20.60
C ARG A 68 26.55 -17.77 21.80
N ILE A 69 25.60 -17.75 22.74
CA ILE A 69 25.72 -17.03 24.02
C ILE A 69 25.72 -18.08 25.12
N ASP A 70 26.75 -18.03 25.96
CA ASP A 70 26.81 -18.84 27.17
C ASP A 70 26.14 -18.06 28.31
N ARG A 71 25.07 -18.62 28.87
CA ARG A 71 24.34 -18.01 29.99
C ARG A 71 23.91 -19.09 30.96
N ASP A 72 24.38 -19.01 32.19
CA ASP A 72 23.96 -19.83 33.33
C ASP A 72 23.94 -21.34 33.00
N ASP A 73 25.06 -21.86 32.48
CA ASP A 73 25.27 -23.27 32.11
C ASP A 73 24.28 -23.82 31.07
N ARG A 74 23.66 -22.95 30.26
CA ARG A 74 22.78 -23.34 29.16
C ARG A 74 23.27 -22.74 27.85
N GLU A 75 23.41 -23.59 26.84
CA GLU A 75 23.67 -23.15 25.47
C GLU A 75 22.43 -22.45 24.90
N VAL A 76 22.54 -21.14 24.66
CA VAL A 76 21.50 -20.36 23.99
C VAL A 76 22.03 -19.82 22.67
N TRP A 77 21.33 -20.16 21.59
CA TRP A 77 21.60 -19.59 20.27
C TRP A 77 20.75 -18.35 20.07
N ARG A 78 21.41 -17.21 19.82
CA ARG A 78 20.74 -15.96 19.47
C ARG A 78 20.84 -15.74 17.98
N ASP A 79 19.71 -15.40 17.36
CA ASP A 79 19.72 -14.93 15.97
C ASP A 79 20.71 -13.78 15.80
N GLY A 80 21.52 -13.83 14.74
CA GLY A 80 22.41 -12.72 14.39
C GLY A 80 21.61 -11.47 14.04
N GLU A 81 22.27 -10.31 14.19
CA GLU A 81 21.66 -9.03 13.92
C GLU A 81 21.23 -8.91 12.46
N THR A 82 20.23 -8.05 12.21
CA THR A 82 19.75 -7.78 10.86
C THR A 82 20.82 -7.03 10.08
N LYS A 83 21.13 -7.52 8.87
CA LYS A 83 22.17 -6.91 8.04
C LYS A 83 21.78 -5.49 7.60
N ALA A 84 22.78 -4.61 7.47
CA ALA A 84 22.58 -3.23 7.04
C ALA A 84 21.93 -3.14 5.65
N GLU A 85 22.29 -4.05 4.74
CA GLU A 85 21.75 -4.12 3.38
C GLU A 85 20.25 -4.45 3.40
N TYR A 86 19.82 -5.37 4.26
CA TYR A 86 18.42 -5.69 4.45
C TYR A 86 17.64 -4.50 5.01
N LEU A 87 18.18 -3.84 6.05
CA LEU A 87 17.56 -2.65 6.64
C LEU A 87 17.43 -1.52 5.61
N ALA A 88 18.48 -1.28 4.81
CA ALA A 88 18.45 -0.28 3.75
C ALA A 88 17.43 -0.62 2.66
N ALA A 89 17.35 -1.88 2.23
CA ALA A 89 16.34 -2.34 1.29
C ALA A 89 14.91 -2.17 1.84
N HIS A 90 14.69 -2.55 3.10
CA HIS A 90 13.42 -2.38 3.79
C HIS A 90 13.00 -0.91 3.85
N GLN A 91 13.89 -0.01 4.27
CA GLN A 91 13.61 1.42 4.31
C GLN A 91 13.33 2.02 2.93
N ARG A 92 14.05 1.58 1.89
CA ARG A 92 13.76 1.97 0.50
C ARG A 92 12.37 1.52 0.08
N CYS A 93 11.97 0.29 0.42
CA CYS A 93 10.64 -0.24 0.13
C CYS A 93 9.54 0.58 0.82
N VAL A 94 9.70 0.88 2.12
CA VAL A 94 8.76 1.75 2.86
C VAL A 94 8.60 3.12 2.18
N ARG A 95 9.72 3.77 1.83
CA ARG A 95 9.70 5.07 1.14
C ARG A 95 8.99 4.97 -0.21
N ARG A 96 9.24 3.91 -0.98
CA ARG A 96 8.60 3.68 -2.28
C ARG A 96 7.10 3.49 -2.15
N LEU A 97 6.64 2.65 -1.20
CA LEU A 97 5.21 2.44 -0.94
C LEU A 97 4.50 3.75 -0.57
N ARG A 98 5.11 4.56 0.32
CA ARG A 98 4.56 5.88 0.68
C ARG A 98 4.42 6.80 -0.53
N ARG A 99 5.42 6.85 -1.42
CA ARG A 99 5.35 7.65 -2.66
C ARG A 99 4.25 7.18 -3.61
N ILE A 100 4.10 5.87 -3.78
CA ILE A 100 3.04 5.32 -4.66
C ILE A 100 1.67 5.67 -4.09
N LEU A 101 1.46 5.46 -2.78
CA LEU A 101 0.21 5.82 -2.11
C LEU A 101 -0.08 7.34 -2.16
N ALA A 102 0.95 8.19 -2.09
CA ALA A 102 0.79 9.64 -2.21
C ALA A 102 0.40 10.04 -3.64
N ARG A 103 1.07 9.49 -4.66
CA ARG A 103 0.72 9.70 -6.07
C ARG A 103 -0.70 9.23 -6.37
N LYS A 104 -1.10 8.10 -5.80
CA LYS A 104 -2.46 7.58 -5.95
C LYS A 104 -3.50 8.55 -5.37
N ARG A 105 -3.30 9.06 -4.14
CA ARG A 105 -4.20 10.08 -3.56
C ARG A 105 -4.29 11.34 -4.40
N ALA A 106 -3.20 11.75 -5.05
CA ALA A 106 -3.23 12.89 -5.96
C ALA A 106 -4.07 12.60 -7.22
N MET A 107 -3.99 11.38 -7.75
CA MET A 107 -4.80 10.93 -8.88
C MET A 107 -6.28 10.86 -8.51
N GLU A 108 -6.63 10.27 -7.36
CA GLU A 108 -8.02 10.20 -6.88
C GLU A 108 -8.64 11.60 -6.79
N LYS A 109 -7.94 12.55 -6.15
CA LYS A 109 -8.39 13.95 -6.08
C LYS A 109 -8.54 14.62 -7.45
N TRP A 110 -7.73 14.23 -8.43
CA TRP A 110 -7.84 14.76 -9.78
C TRP A 110 -9.07 14.19 -10.50
N CYS A 111 -9.30 12.87 -10.39
CA CYS A 111 -10.48 12.21 -10.91
C CYS A 111 -11.76 12.81 -10.31
N GLU A 112 -11.82 13.01 -8.99
CA GLU A 112 -12.97 13.64 -8.32
C GLU A 112 -13.28 15.04 -8.87
N LYS A 113 -12.24 15.86 -9.11
CA LYS A 113 -12.41 17.19 -9.72
C LYS A 113 -12.87 17.11 -11.16
N TRP A 114 -12.36 16.15 -11.92
CA TRP A 114 -12.78 15.96 -13.29
C TRP A 114 -14.23 15.50 -13.34
N ASP A 115 -14.61 14.46 -12.60
CA ASP A 115 -15.97 13.96 -12.58
C ASP A 115 -16.98 15.07 -12.20
N ALA A 116 -16.66 15.92 -11.21
CA ALA A 116 -17.50 17.07 -10.85
C ALA A 116 -17.65 18.11 -11.97
N MET A 117 -16.58 18.37 -12.71
CA MET A 117 -16.60 19.28 -13.86
C MET A 117 -17.35 18.64 -15.04
N HIS A 118 -17.16 17.35 -15.29
CA HIS A 118 -17.82 16.59 -16.34
C HIS A 118 -19.34 16.60 -16.16
N ASP A 119 -19.81 16.28 -14.95
CA ASP A 119 -21.22 16.27 -14.61
C ASP A 119 -21.88 17.63 -14.82
N ARG A 120 -21.14 18.72 -14.56
CA ARG A 120 -21.61 20.08 -14.83
C ARG A 120 -21.72 20.34 -16.33
N PHE A 121 -20.68 20.01 -17.10
CA PHE A 121 -20.69 20.22 -18.55
C PHE A 121 -21.77 19.41 -19.26
N VAL A 122 -21.99 18.15 -18.86
CA VAL A 122 -23.07 17.31 -19.43
C VAL A 122 -24.42 17.96 -19.20
N LYS A 123 -24.70 18.43 -17.97
CA LYS A 123 -25.95 19.15 -17.66
C LYS A 123 -26.11 20.43 -18.47
N GLU A 124 -25.04 21.19 -18.65
CA GLU A 124 -25.08 22.42 -19.47
C GLU A 124 -25.36 22.10 -20.94
N VAL A 125 -24.74 21.04 -21.51
CA VAL A 125 -25.00 20.59 -22.87
C VAL A 125 -26.44 20.08 -23.03
N ASP A 126 -26.93 19.27 -22.10
CA ASP A 126 -28.31 18.76 -22.13
C ASP A 126 -29.32 19.91 -22.08
N ALA A 127 -29.07 20.92 -21.24
CA ALA A 127 -29.90 22.11 -21.16
C ALA A 127 -29.89 22.91 -22.48
N LEU A 128 -28.73 23.07 -23.12
CA LEU A 128 -28.63 23.73 -24.42
C LEU A 128 -29.31 22.95 -25.55
N GLN A 129 -29.21 21.62 -25.55
CA GLN A 129 -29.91 20.76 -26.50
C GLN A 129 -31.42 20.84 -26.32
N ALA A 130 -31.91 20.92 -25.08
CA ALA A 130 -33.34 21.07 -24.78
C ALA A 130 -33.93 22.40 -25.28
N ILE A 131 -33.10 23.44 -25.44
CA ILE A 131 -33.49 24.77 -25.95
C ILE A 131 -33.36 24.84 -27.49
N LYS A 132 -32.76 23.83 -28.14
CA LYS A 132 -32.55 23.84 -29.58
C LYS A 132 -33.91 23.74 -30.31
N PRO A 133 -34.23 24.65 -31.25
CA PRO A 133 -35.49 24.61 -31.98
C PRO A 133 -35.57 23.37 -32.89
N GLU A 134 -36.77 22.77 -32.97
CA GLU A 134 -37.05 21.63 -33.84
C GLU A 134 -36.80 22.00 -35.32
N GLY A 135 -35.90 21.28 -35.99
CA GLY A 135 -35.68 21.40 -37.44
C GLY A 135 -34.29 21.87 -37.90
N VAL A 136 -33.36 22.21 -37.00
CA VAL A 136 -31.95 22.47 -37.38
C VAL A 136 -31.13 21.20 -37.16
N HIS A 137 -31.15 20.31 -38.17
CA HIS A 137 -30.25 19.15 -38.27
C HIS A 137 -28.85 19.58 -38.72
#